data_AF-A0A8T3ZZA5-F1
#
_entry.id   AF-A0A8T3ZZA5-F1
#
_cell.length_a   1.000
_cell.length_b   1.000
_cell.length_c   1.000
_cell.angle_alpha   90.00
_cell.angle_beta   90.00
_cell.angle_gamma   90.00
#
_symmetry.space_group_name_H-M   'P 1'
#
loop_
_entity.id
_entity.type
_entity.pdbx_description
1 polymer ?
#
loop_
_entity_poly.entity_id
_entity_poly.type
_entity_poly.pdbx_seq_one_letter_code
_entity_poly.pdbx_strand_id
1 'polypeptide(L)'
;SAKGWLEAVEKLNKAAREKSGGGKLDEKKLKQYVAKLLAELDEVSSDDEEVKFHISAAKEAFKRGDYLASSYDASFAIAYNSALDQTKDESIDEIQKSLVNETNSKSVWAQLYFIHSIYSMAEGNRSDDTDFYLNAFKLQLLSNSLNTNLEETKLELAKSVPPVEEAPRIEVSISPIGKPEANKLLILMGIITVAAVLVAAVALIVVIARQRSKPLGFKEKLDRLDELLLEGKISEKTYERLAEKYSRELRPETIELKEREPRKTAKKAPKNISPKADLLKAPRKP
;
A
#
# COMPACT_ATOMS: atom_id res chain seq x y z
N SER A 1 -10.98 16.96 1.86
CA SER A 1 -10.71 16.60 0.44
C SER A 1 -9.44 15.74 0.38
N ALA A 2 -9.30 14.88 -0.63
CA ALA A 2 -8.11 14.05 -0.81
C ALA A 2 -6.79 14.87 -0.90
N LYS A 3 -6.87 16.09 -1.46
CA LYS A 3 -5.76 17.04 -1.52
C LYS A 3 -5.23 17.44 -0.13
N GLY A 4 -6.13 17.68 0.83
CA GLY A 4 -5.73 18.02 2.20
C GLY A 4 -4.98 16.88 2.90
N TRP A 5 -5.40 15.63 2.67
CA TRP A 5 -4.71 14.45 3.20
C TRP A 5 -3.33 14.26 2.57
N LEU A 6 -3.20 14.46 1.25
CA LEU A 6 -1.90 14.40 0.57
C LEU A 6 -0.94 15.46 1.12
N GLU A 7 -1.38 16.71 1.24
CA GLU A 7 -0.57 17.80 1.79
C GLU A 7 -0.16 17.54 3.24
N ALA A 8 -1.04 16.91 4.04
CA ALA A 8 -0.70 16.49 5.40
C ALA A 8 0.38 15.40 5.39
N VAL A 9 0.23 14.36 4.57
CA VAL A 9 1.22 13.28 4.40
C VAL A 9 2.58 13.80 3.92
N GLU A 10 2.60 14.75 2.99
CA GLU A 10 3.83 15.40 2.52
C GLU A 10 4.52 16.19 3.65
N LYS A 11 3.76 16.97 4.42
CA LYS A 11 4.28 17.70 5.59
C LYS A 11 4.82 16.74 6.65
N LEU A 12 4.15 15.63 6.89
CA LEU A 12 4.58 14.59 7.84
C LEU A 12 5.89 13.94 7.40
N ASN A 13 5.97 13.52 6.14
CA ASN A 13 7.18 12.94 5.57
C ASN A 13 8.35 13.94 5.59
N LYS A 14 8.08 15.21 5.31
CA LYS A 14 9.07 16.29 5.42
C LYS A 14 9.55 16.46 6.86
N ALA A 15 8.65 16.57 7.83
CA ALA A 15 9.00 16.68 9.25
C ALA A 15 9.77 15.47 9.76
N ALA A 16 9.43 14.25 9.30
CA ALA A 16 10.16 13.02 9.62
C ALA A 16 11.59 13.03 9.06
N ARG A 17 11.79 13.56 7.83
CA ARG A 17 13.12 13.72 7.23
C ARG A 17 13.95 14.80 7.94
N GLU A 18 13.32 15.91 8.32
CA GLU A 18 13.98 17.06 8.96
C GLU A 18 14.35 16.80 10.42
N LYS A 19 13.58 16.00 11.16
CA LYS A 19 13.88 15.64 12.56
C LYS A 19 15.02 14.64 12.75
N SER A 20 15.80 14.36 11.71
CA SER A 20 16.86 13.35 11.70
C SER A 20 16.28 11.95 11.81
N GLY A 21 16.35 11.19 10.73
CA GLY A 21 16.13 9.75 10.77
C GLY A 21 17.13 9.09 11.71
N GLY A 22 16.66 8.80 12.92
CA GLY A 22 17.06 7.68 13.79
C GLY A 22 18.54 7.60 14.17
N GLY A 23 18.85 7.84 15.43
CA GLY A 23 20.02 7.20 16.04
C GLY A 23 19.96 5.67 15.81
N LYS A 24 21.12 5.00 15.88
CA LYS A 24 21.17 3.53 15.75
C LYS A 24 20.15 2.91 16.70
N LEU A 25 19.14 2.27 16.14
CA LEU A 25 18.11 1.59 16.90
C LEU A 25 18.62 0.20 17.25
N ASP A 26 18.54 -0.17 18.52
CA ASP A 26 18.89 -1.52 18.95
C ASP A 26 17.74 -2.47 18.57
N GLU A 27 17.91 -3.11 17.41
CA GLU A 27 16.96 -4.04 16.82
C GLU A 27 16.61 -5.20 17.79
N LYS A 28 17.58 -5.66 18.60
CA LYS A 28 17.35 -6.76 19.56
C LYS A 28 16.37 -6.34 20.64
N LYS A 29 16.49 -5.13 21.16
CA LYS A 29 15.53 -4.60 22.14
C LYS A 29 14.17 -4.36 21.55
N LEU A 30 14.12 -3.80 20.35
CA LEU A 30 12.85 -3.56 19.68
C LEU A 30 12.13 -4.88 19.44
N LYS A 31 12.85 -5.92 19.00
CA LYS A 31 12.31 -7.28 18.93
C LYS A 31 11.75 -7.78 20.26
N GLN A 32 12.48 -7.60 21.37
CA GLN A 32 12.02 -8.01 22.70
C GLN A 32 10.77 -7.24 23.15
N TYR A 33 10.72 -5.92 22.91
CA TYR A 33 9.55 -5.10 23.20
C TYR A 33 8.33 -5.57 22.40
N VAL A 34 8.49 -5.74 21.10
CA VAL A 34 7.40 -6.21 20.22
C VAL A 34 6.93 -7.61 20.62
N ALA A 35 7.84 -8.51 21.02
CA ALA A 35 7.45 -9.82 21.51
C ALA A 35 6.55 -9.75 22.75
N LYS A 36 6.71 -8.74 23.62
CA LYS A 36 5.81 -8.50 24.76
C LYS A 36 4.42 -8.04 24.27
N LEU A 37 4.37 -7.10 23.34
CA LEU A 37 3.11 -6.63 22.75
C LEU A 37 2.36 -7.78 22.06
N LEU A 38 3.06 -8.66 21.34
CA LEU A 38 2.45 -9.82 20.71
C LEU A 38 1.94 -10.85 21.72
N ALA A 39 2.63 -11.02 22.85
CA ALA A 39 2.15 -11.88 23.94
C ALA A 39 0.87 -11.31 24.59
N GLU A 40 0.77 -9.99 24.75
CA GLU A 40 -0.46 -9.33 25.20
C GLU A 40 -1.61 -9.53 24.20
N LEU A 41 -1.32 -9.45 22.89
CA LEU A 41 -2.31 -9.72 21.86
C LEU A 41 -2.81 -11.17 21.80
N ASP A 42 -2.03 -12.14 22.29
CA ASP A 42 -2.49 -13.53 22.33
C ASP A 42 -3.62 -13.73 23.36
N GLU A 43 -3.76 -12.82 24.32
CA GLU A 43 -4.88 -12.78 25.28
C GLU A 43 -6.08 -11.96 24.74
N VAL A 44 -5.91 -11.22 23.64
CA VAL A 44 -6.96 -10.40 23.05
C VAL A 44 -7.85 -11.26 22.15
N SER A 45 -9.10 -11.45 22.57
CA SER A 45 -10.17 -12.02 21.73
C SER A 45 -11.09 -10.89 21.26
N SER A 46 -11.08 -10.61 19.96
CA SER A 46 -11.94 -9.59 19.35
C SER A 46 -12.70 -10.16 18.16
N ASP A 47 -14.00 -9.87 18.09
CA ASP A 47 -14.82 -10.17 16.92
C ASP A 47 -14.71 -9.11 15.83
N ASP A 48 -14.10 -7.96 16.13
CA ASP A 48 -13.91 -6.84 15.22
C ASP A 48 -12.86 -7.16 14.14
N GLU A 49 -13.23 -6.99 12.87
CA GLU A 49 -12.38 -7.34 11.73
C GLU A 49 -11.16 -6.42 11.60
N GLU A 50 -11.24 -5.15 12.02
CA GLU A 50 -10.11 -4.22 12.00
C GLU A 50 -9.07 -4.66 13.03
N VAL A 51 -9.51 -5.05 14.22
CA VAL A 51 -8.62 -5.60 15.26
C VAL A 51 -7.95 -6.87 14.76
N LYS A 52 -8.71 -7.82 14.20
CA LYS A 52 -8.15 -9.08 13.64
C LYS A 52 -7.13 -8.81 12.55
N PHE A 53 -7.42 -7.86 11.66
CA PHE A 53 -6.49 -7.44 10.61
C PHE A 53 -5.16 -6.97 11.20
N HIS A 54 -5.20 -6.04 12.16
CA HIS A 54 -3.98 -5.51 12.79
C HIS A 54 -3.23 -6.56 13.61
N ILE A 55 -3.91 -7.49 14.30
CA ILE A 55 -3.25 -8.62 14.96
C ILE A 55 -2.47 -9.47 13.94
N SER A 56 -3.09 -9.79 12.80
CA SER A 56 -2.45 -10.56 11.74
C SER A 56 -1.26 -9.82 11.14
N ALA A 57 -1.43 -8.53 10.81
CA ALA A 57 -0.39 -7.67 10.26
C ALA A 57 0.81 -7.55 11.21
N ALA A 58 0.56 -7.35 12.51
CA ALA A 58 1.59 -7.29 13.54
C ALA A 58 2.42 -8.59 13.59
N LYS A 59 1.74 -9.74 13.60
CA LYS A 59 2.38 -11.07 13.62
C LYS A 59 3.19 -11.33 12.33
N GLU A 60 2.69 -10.89 11.19
CA GLU A 60 3.40 -11.05 9.91
C GLU A 60 4.64 -10.14 9.82
N ALA A 61 4.50 -8.86 10.19
CA ALA A 61 5.61 -7.90 10.23
C ALA A 61 6.73 -8.38 11.17
N PHE A 62 6.39 -8.94 12.34
CA PHE A 62 7.38 -9.53 13.25
C PHE A 62 8.18 -10.66 12.60
N LYS A 63 7.51 -11.55 11.86
CA LYS A 63 8.16 -12.67 11.16
C LYS A 63 9.12 -12.20 10.07
N ARG A 64 8.84 -11.04 9.45
CA ARG A 64 9.72 -10.42 8.44
C ARG A 64 10.88 -9.62 9.03
N GLY A 65 10.89 -9.38 10.35
CA GLY A 65 11.86 -8.52 11.02
C GLY A 65 11.50 -7.03 10.97
N ASP A 66 10.28 -6.68 10.51
CA ASP A 66 9.77 -5.32 10.45
C ASP A 66 9.25 -4.87 11.84
N TYR A 67 10.13 -4.88 12.85
CA TYR A 67 9.71 -4.74 14.26
C TYR A 67 9.00 -3.41 14.58
N LEU A 68 9.32 -2.31 13.88
CA LEU A 68 8.61 -1.04 14.06
C LEU A 68 7.17 -1.14 13.55
N ALA A 69 6.96 -1.67 12.36
CA ALA A 69 5.62 -1.90 11.81
C ALA A 69 4.82 -2.84 12.73
N SER A 70 5.46 -3.92 13.19
CA SER A 70 4.85 -4.84 14.13
C SER A 70 4.45 -4.18 15.46
N SER A 71 5.31 -3.32 16.03
CA SER A 71 4.96 -2.56 17.26
C SER A 71 3.76 -1.65 17.05
N TYR A 72 3.66 -1.03 15.87
CA TYR A 72 2.57 -0.13 15.52
C TYR A 72 1.25 -0.88 15.41
N ASP A 73 1.20 -1.94 14.60
CA ASP A 73 0.00 -2.74 14.42
C ASP A 73 -0.44 -3.40 15.73
N ALA A 74 0.51 -3.85 16.55
CA ALA A 74 0.19 -4.41 17.86
C ALA A 74 -0.40 -3.36 18.80
N SER A 75 0.20 -2.17 18.85
CA SER A 75 -0.33 -1.03 19.63
C SER A 75 -1.74 -0.65 19.19
N PHE A 76 -1.99 -0.67 17.87
CA PHE A 76 -3.30 -0.39 17.31
C PHE A 76 -4.32 -1.40 17.83
N ALA A 77 -4.06 -2.70 17.65
CA ALA A 77 -4.99 -3.75 18.04
C ALA A 77 -5.29 -3.73 19.54
N ILE A 78 -4.28 -3.52 20.40
CA ILE A 78 -4.46 -3.41 21.86
C ILE A 78 -5.35 -2.22 22.20
N ALA A 79 -5.01 -1.02 21.68
CA ALA A 79 -5.74 0.20 22.00
C ALA A 79 -7.18 0.17 21.48
N TYR A 80 -7.36 -0.32 20.26
CA TYR A 80 -8.68 -0.41 19.63
C TYR A 80 -9.55 -1.45 20.31
N ASN A 81 -9.01 -2.61 20.68
CA ASN A 81 -9.77 -3.60 21.45
C ASN A 81 -10.14 -3.07 22.84
N SER A 82 -9.21 -2.39 23.53
CA SER A 82 -9.51 -1.76 24.82
C SER A 82 -10.62 -0.70 24.70
N ALA A 83 -10.64 0.06 23.59
CA ALA A 83 -11.71 1.00 23.30
C ALA A 83 -13.06 0.30 23.08
N LEU A 84 -13.08 -0.82 22.36
CA LEU A 84 -14.28 -1.63 22.20
C LEU A 84 -14.79 -2.15 23.54
N ASP A 85 -13.89 -2.61 24.41
CA ASP A 85 -14.27 -3.11 25.72
C ASP A 85 -14.84 -2.01 26.64
N GLN A 86 -14.23 -0.82 26.66
CA GLN A 86 -14.73 0.33 27.44
C GLN A 86 -16.10 0.83 26.95
N THR A 87 -16.37 0.74 25.65
CA THR A 87 -17.61 1.27 25.06
C THR A 87 -18.79 0.29 25.09
N LYS A 88 -18.58 -0.96 25.53
CA LYS A 88 -19.67 -1.95 25.64
C LYS A 88 -20.73 -1.54 26.65
N ASP A 89 -20.31 -0.92 27.75
CA ASP A 89 -21.18 -0.61 28.89
C ASP A 89 -21.49 0.89 29.02
N GLU A 90 -20.85 1.75 28.21
CA GLU A 90 -21.05 3.20 28.25
C GLU A 90 -22.16 3.65 27.29
N SER A 91 -22.99 4.58 27.75
CA SER A 91 -23.93 5.29 26.90
C SER A 91 -23.21 6.28 25.98
N ILE A 92 -23.82 6.60 24.82
CA ILE A 92 -23.26 7.61 23.89
C ILE A 92 -23.04 8.96 24.60
N ASP A 93 -23.91 9.31 25.54
CA ASP A 93 -23.82 10.53 26.34
C ASP A 93 -22.57 10.56 27.23
N GLU A 94 -22.19 9.40 27.80
CA GLU A 94 -20.96 9.23 28.59
C GLU A 94 -19.72 9.27 27.70
N ILE A 95 -19.77 8.57 26.56
CA ILE A 95 -18.72 8.59 25.54
C ILE A 95 -18.47 10.03 25.09
N GLN A 96 -19.51 10.79 24.75
CA GLN A 96 -19.37 12.18 24.30
C GLN A 96 -18.75 13.09 25.38
N LYS A 97 -19.11 12.90 26.65
CA LYS A 97 -18.51 13.64 27.79
C LYS A 97 -17.05 13.30 28.04
N SER A 98 -16.61 12.10 27.66
CA SER A 98 -15.24 11.64 27.82
C SER A 98 -14.29 12.16 26.73
N LEU A 99 -14.83 12.60 25.58
CA LEU A 99 -14.05 13.13 24.47
C LEU A 99 -13.40 14.47 24.83
N VAL A 100 -12.11 14.61 24.53
CA VAL A 100 -11.35 15.84 24.75
C VAL A 100 -11.08 16.59 23.45
N ASN A 101 -10.93 17.92 23.53
CA ASN A 101 -10.66 18.79 22.39
C ASN A 101 -9.16 19.09 22.17
N GLU A 102 -8.31 18.71 23.12
CA GLU A 102 -6.87 18.98 23.10
C GLU A 102 -6.05 17.73 23.37
N THR A 103 -4.86 17.64 22.77
CA THR A 103 -3.90 16.56 23.00
C THR A 103 -2.54 17.11 23.41
N ASN A 104 -1.90 16.44 24.36
CA ASN A 104 -0.52 16.71 24.77
C ASN A 104 0.48 15.75 24.10
N SER A 105 0.05 15.03 23.06
CA SER A 105 0.91 14.02 22.44
C SER A 105 2.11 14.62 21.72
N LYS A 106 3.28 14.00 21.89
CA LYS A 106 4.49 14.30 21.11
C LYS A 106 4.66 13.36 19.91
N SER A 107 3.86 12.30 19.84
CA SER A 107 3.86 11.34 18.74
C SER A 107 3.08 11.92 17.57
N VAL A 108 3.74 12.00 16.42
CA VAL A 108 3.11 12.49 15.18
C VAL A 108 1.90 11.64 14.81
N TRP A 109 2.01 10.31 14.94
CA TRP A 109 0.89 9.40 14.66
C TRP A 109 -0.27 9.59 15.62
N ALA A 110 0.01 9.73 16.92
CA ALA A 110 -1.02 10.01 17.90
C ALA A 110 -1.74 11.33 17.60
N GLN A 111 -1.00 12.40 17.27
CA GLN A 111 -1.60 13.68 16.87
C GLN A 111 -2.55 13.54 15.66
N LEU A 112 -2.20 12.70 14.68
CA LEU A 112 -3.06 12.49 13.51
C LEU A 112 -4.35 11.76 13.88
N TYR A 113 -4.26 10.70 14.67
CA TYR A 113 -5.46 10.01 15.16
C TYR A 113 -6.30 10.91 16.05
N PHE A 114 -5.68 11.76 16.86
CA PHE A 114 -6.38 12.78 17.63
C PHE A 114 -7.13 13.77 16.74
N ILE A 115 -6.49 14.33 15.73
CA ILE A 115 -7.14 15.25 14.77
C ILE A 115 -8.31 14.54 14.07
N HIS A 116 -8.15 13.26 13.71
CA HIS A 116 -9.22 12.47 13.10
C HIS A 116 -10.39 12.24 14.08
N SER A 117 -10.12 12.12 15.38
CA SER A 117 -11.17 12.05 16.39
C SER A 117 -11.99 13.34 16.47
N ILE A 118 -11.32 14.51 16.39
CA ILE A 118 -12.00 15.82 16.39
C ILE A 118 -12.88 15.97 15.15
N TYR A 119 -12.38 15.53 14.00
CA TYR A 119 -13.19 15.49 12.78
C TYR A 119 -14.42 14.60 12.94
N SER A 120 -14.24 13.38 13.46
CA SER A 120 -15.37 12.45 13.69
C SER A 120 -16.39 13.05 14.64
N MET A 121 -15.96 13.63 15.76
CA MET A 121 -16.84 14.31 16.70
C MET A 121 -17.60 15.48 16.06
N ALA A 122 -16.95 16.27 15.20
CA ALA A 122 -17.61 17.36 14.47
C ALA A 122 -18.67 16.84 13.49
N GLU A 123 -18.43 15.71 12.83
CA GLU A 123 -19.43 15.05 11.98
C GLU A 123 -20.59 14.46 12.79
N GLY A 124 -20.32 13.88 13.96
CA GLY A 124 -21.36 13.43 14.90
C GLY A 124 -22.27 14.58 15.32
N ASN A 125 -21.71 15.73 15.70
CA ASN A 125 -22.48 16.94 16.03
C ASN A 125 -23.34 17.46 14.86
N ARG A 126 -22.90 17.23 13.61
CA ARG A 126 -23.59 17.71 12.40
C ARG A 126 -24.70 16.77 11.94
N SER A 127 -24.48 15.47 12.07
CA SER A 127 -25.34 14.43 11.52
C SER A 127 -26.27 13.77 12.54
N ASP A 128 -25.98 13.93 13.83
CA ASP A 128 -26.61 13.20 14.94
C ASP A 128 -26.44 11.68 14.84
N ASP A 129 -25.44 11.23 14.07
CA ASP A 129 -25.07 9.82 13.93
C ASP A 129 -24.09 9.44 15.05
N THR A 130 -24.53 8.52 15.90
CA THR A 130 -23.81 8.10 17.11
C THR A 130 -22.52 7.34 16.82
N ASP A 131 -22.41 6.73 15.64
CA ASP A 131 -21.22 5.96 15.24
C ASP A 131 -19.99 6.85 15.14
N PHE A 132 -20.17 8.14 14.82
CA PHE A 132 -19.09 9.12 14.79
C PHE A 132 -18.49 9.40 16.17
N TYR A 133 -19.30 9.43 17.24
CA TYR A 133 -18.78 9.62 18.59
C TYR A 133 -18.01 8.39 19.06
N LEU A 134 -18.54 7.19 18.75
CA LEU A 134 -17.85 5.93 19.04
C LEU A 134 -16.51 5.87 18.30
N ASN A 135 -16.47 6.27 17.03
CA ASN A 135 -15.23 6.34 16.26
C ASN A 135 -14.27 7.39 16.84
N ALA A 136 -14.77 8.58 17.20
CA ALA A 136 -13.95 9.61 17.85
C ALA A 136 -13.29 9.07 19.13
N PHE A 137 -14.04 8.36 19.96
CA PHE A 137 -13.54 7.79 21.21
C PHE A 137 -12.44 6.77 20.98
N LYS A 138 -12.67 5.81 20.05
CA LYS A 138 -11.67 4.83 19.62
C LYS A 138 -10.37 5.50 19.14
N LEU A 139 -10.50 6.56 18.34
CA LEU A 139 -9.35 7.31 17.81
C LEU A 139 -8.59 8.09 18.91
N GLN A 140 -9.26 8.61 19.93
CA GLN A 140 -8.60 9.25 21.07
C GLN A 140 -7.86 8.23 21.95
N LEU A 141 -8.46 7.07 22.23
CA LEU A 141 -7.78 5.99 22.95
C LEU A 141 -6.57 5.47 22.20
N LEU A 142 -6.69 5.29 20.88
CA LEU A 142 -5.56 4.94 20.02
C LEU A 142 -4.45 6.00 20.06
N SER A 143 -4.81 7.28 19.95
CA SER A 143 -3.86 8.39 20.09
C SER A 143 -3.11 8.32 21.43
N ASN A 144 -3.84 8.13 22.53
CA ASN A 144 -3.25 8.04 23.87
C ASN A 144 -2.31 6.84 23.99
N SER A 145 -2.73 5.67 23.52
CA SER A 145 -1.90 4.45 23.52
C SER A 145 -0.64 4.62 22.69
N LEU A 146 -0.73 5.16 21.47
CA LEU A 146 0.44 5.45 20.63
C LEU A 146 1.40 6.45 21.27
N ASN A 147 0.89 7.40 22.04
CA ASN A 147 1.72 8.33 22.80
C ASN A 147 2.46 7.63 23.94
N THR A 148 1.77 6.79 24.72
CA THR A 148 2.36 5.99 25.81
C THR A 148 3.40 5.01 25.26
N ASN A 149 3.06 4.25 24.23
CA ASN A 149 3.92 3.24 23.62
C ASN A 149 5.18 3.86 23.00
N LEU A 150 5.08 5.07 22.44
CA LEU A 150 6.27 5.80 21.96
C LEU A 150 7.24 6.10 23.10
N GLU A 151 6.73 6.59 24.24
CA GLU A 151 7.58 6.93 25.39
C GLU A 151 8.15 5.68 26.06
N GLU A 152 7.37 4.60 26.17
CA GLU A 152 7.86 3.29 26.63
C GLU A 152 8.93 2.71 25.72
N THR A 153 8.72 2.76 24.40
CA THR A 153 9.70 2.31 23.41
C THR A 153 10.99 3.11 23.54
N LYS A 154 10.91 4.43 23.67
CA LYS A 154 12.10 5.29 23.89
C LYS A 154 12.81 4.92 25.18
N LEU A 155 12.07 4.70 26.27
CA LEU A 155 12.62 4.34 27.57
C LEU A 155 13.33 2.97 27.51
N GLU A 156 12.70 1.96 26.91
CA GLU A 156 13.30 0.64 26.73
C GLU A 156 14.53 0.67 25.82
N LEU A 157 14.49 1.45 24.74
CA LEU A 157 15.66 1.65 23.88
C LEU A 157 16.79 2.37 24.63
N ALA A 158 16.48 3.32 25.51
CA ALA A 158 17.46 4.06 26.31
C ALA A 158 18.11 3.21 27.42
N LYS A 159 17.43 2.20 27.97
CA LYS A 159 17.89 1.36 29.10
C LYS A 159 19.15 0.52 28.83
N SER A 160 19.82 0.63 27.69
CA SER A 160 21.09 -0.10 27.47
C SER A 160 21.90 0.53 26.35
N VAL A 161 22.77 1.43 26.75
CA VAL A 161 24.15 1.38 26.26
C VAL A 161 24.95 1.18 27.54
N PRO A 162 25.35 -0.05 27.93
CA PRO A 162 26.56 -0.13 28.73
C PRO A 162 27.62 0.67 27.95
N PRO A 163 28.36 1.60 28.58
CA PRO A 163 29.44 2.29 27.89
C PRO A 163 30.24 1.21 27.18
N VAL A 164 30.44 1.37 25.87
CA VAL A 164 31.23 0.43 25.07
C VAL A 164 32.55 0.32 25.80
N GLU A 165 32.71 -0.73 26.60
CA GLU A 165 33.99 -1.16 27.12
C GLU A 165 34.77 -1.40 25.84
N GLU A 166 35.72 -0.52 25.54
CA GLU A 166 36.45 -0.53 24.29
C GLU A 166 36.93 -1.97 24.09
N ALA A 167 36.27 -2.70 23.18
CA ALA A 167 36.66 -4.07 22.90
C ALA A 167 38.15 -4.01 22.60
N PRO A 168 38.98 -4.89 23.20
CA PRO A 168 40.42 -4.87 22.97
C PRO A 168 40.63 -4.77 21.47
N ARG A 169 41.33 -3.72 21.03
CA ARG A 169 41.65 -3.52 19.62
C ARG A 169 42.51 -4.69 19.19
N ILE A 170 41.87 -5.76 18.74
CA ILE A 170 42.54 -6.79 17.97
C ILE A 170 42.77 -6.13 16.62
N GLU A 171 43.98 -5.61 16.42
CA GLU A 171 44.50 -5.33 15.09
C GLU A 171 44.58 -6.66 14.35
N VAL A 172 43.45 -7.06 13.75
CA VAL A 172 43.46 -8.12 12.75
C VAL A 172 44.15 -7.52 11.53
N SER A 173 45.46 -7.76 11.44
CA SER A 173 46.22 -7.57 10.21
C SER A 173 45.69 -8.57 9.18
N ILE A 174 44.64 -8.16 8.47
CA ILE A 174 44.16 -8.87 7.30
C ILE A 174 45.20 -8.59 6.22
N SER A 175 46.21 -9.45 6.12
CA SER A 175 46.98 -9.56 4.89
C SER A 175 45.97 -9.79 3.76
N PRO A 176 45.97 -8.98 2.69
CA PRO A 176 44.99 -9.13 1.62
C PRO A 176 45.20 -10.48 0.94
N ILE A 177 44.43 -11.48 1.37
CA ILE A 177 44.33 -12.77 0.71
C ILE A 177 43.60 -12.50 -0.60
N GLY A 178 44.40 -12.44 -1.68
CA GLY A 178 43.98 -12.69 -3.04
C GLY A 178 42.98 -11.69 -3.62
N LYS A 179 43.37 -11.04 -4.73
CA LYS A 179 42.40 -10.46 -5.64
C LYS A 179 41.31 -11.51 -5.91
N PRO A 180 40.01 -11.21 -5.73
CA PRO A 180 38.98 -12.13 -6.15
C PRO A 180 39.10 -12.23 -7.67
N GLU A 181 39.63 -13.34 -8.17
CA GLU A 181 39.28 -13.80 -9.50
C GLU A 181 37.79 -14.13 -9.44
N ALA A 182 36.97 -13.09 -9.56
CA ALA A 182 35.55 -13.22 -9.74
C ALA A 182 35.38 -14.08 -10.98
N ASN A 183 35.01 -15.35 -10.78
CA ASN A 183 34.71 -16.29 -11.84
C ASN A 183 33.65 -15.63 -12.72
N LYS A 184 34.07 -15.02 -13.83
CA LYS A 184 33.20 -14.29 -14.78
C LYS A 184 32.02 -15.15 -15.21
N LEU A 185 32.20 -16.47 -15.17
CA LEU A 185 31.18 -17.48 -15.42
C LEU A 185 30.03 -17.46 -14.40
N LEU A 186 30.29 -17.28 -13.10
CA LEU A 186 29.24 -17.19 -12.07
C LEU A 186 28.42 -15.91 -12.19
N ILE A 187 29.09 -14.79 -12.49
CA ILE A 187 28.41 -13.50 -12.73
C ILE A 187 27.57 -13.58 -14.01
N LEU A 188 28.10 -14.18 -15.08
CA LEU A 188 27.37 -14.38 -16.34
C LEU A 188 26.15 -15.29 -16.15
N MET A 189 26.30 -16.40 -15.41
CA MET A 189 25.20 -17.29 -15.08
C MET A 189 24.12 -16.56 -14.28
N GLY A 190 24.50 -15.76 -13.28
CA GLY A 190 23.55 -14.95 -12.51
C GLY A 190 22.72 -13.98 -13.37
N ILE A 191 23.35 -13.31 -14.34
CA ILE A 191 22.66 -12.41 -15.27
C ILE A 191 21.67 -13.18 -16.17
N ILE A 192 22.08 -14.35 -16.67
CA ILE A 192 21.21 -15.19 -17.52
C ILE A 192 19.98 -15.67 -16.75
N THR A 193 20.13 -16.08 -15.48
CA THR A 193 19.00 -16.53 -14.65
C THR A 193 17.99 -15.40 -14.42
N VAL A 194 18.46 -14.19 -14.10
CA VAL A 194 17.59 -13.02 -13.89
C VAL A 194 16.85 -12.65 -15.17
N ALA A 195 17.53 -12.67 -16.32
CA ALA A 195 16.90 -12.40 -17.61
C ALA A 195 15.83 -13.45 -17.95
N ALA A 196 16.07 -14.74 -17.68
CA ALA A 196 15.10 -15.80 -17.92
C ALA A 196 13.84 -15.66 -17.04
N VAL A 197 14.01 -15.28 -15.77
CA VAL A 197 12.88 -15.02 -14.85
C VAL A 197 12.04 -13.83 -15.33
N LEU A 198 12.68 -12.76 -15.80
CA LEU A 198 11.97 -11.60 -16.36
C LEU A 198 11.15 -11.96 -17.61
N VAL A 199 11.72 -12.75 -18.53
CA VAL A 199 10.99 -13.21 -19.73
C VAL A 199 9.81 -14.09 -19.35
N ALA A 200 9.98 -15.00 -18.38
CA ALA A 200 8.89 -15.85 -17.89
C ALA A 200 7.77 -15.03 -17.23
N ALA A 201 8.11 -14.01 -16.43
CA ALA A 201 7.14 -13.11 -15.80
C ALA A 201 6.33 -12.31 -16.84
N VAL A 202 7.00 -11.76 -17.86
CA VAL A 202 6.33 -11.05 -18.96
C VAL A 202 5.42 -11.99 -19.74
N ALA A 203 5.86 -13.20 -20.05
CA ALA A 203 5.03 -14.20 -20.72
C ALA A 203 3.79 -14.55 -19.89
N LEU A 204 3.93 -14.70 -18.57
CA LEU A 204 2.82 -14.97 -17.66
C LEU A 204 1.80 -13.81 -17.65
N ILE A 205 2.26 -12.57 -17.61
CA ILE A 205 1.41 -11.37 -17.67
C ILE A 205 0.64 -11.33 -18.99
N VAL A 206 1.29 -11.63 -20.13
CA VAL A 206 0.63 -11.68 -21.44
C VAL A 206 -0.43 -12.79 -21.50
N VAL A 207 -0.16 -13.96 -20.92
CA VAL A 207 -1.12 -15.06 -20.87
C VAL A 207 -2.34 -14.71 -20.00
N ILE A 208 -2.12 -14.13 -18.82
CA ILE A 208 -3.20 -13.68 -17.93
C ILE A 208 -4.02 -12.56 -18.59
N ALA A 209 -3.36 -11.61 -19.25
CA ALA A 209 -4.04 -10.55 -19.98
C ALA A 209 -4.88 -11.09 -21.15
N ARG A 210 -4.41 -12.14 -21.85
CA ARG A 210 -5.18 -12.81 -22.91
C ARG A 210 -6.37 -13.59 -22.36
N GLN A 211 -6.20 -14.28 -21.23
CA GLN A 211 -7.29 -15.07 -20.61
C GLN A 211 -8.38 -14.22 -19.96
N ARG A 212 -8.07 -12.98 -19.53
CA ARG A 212 -9.07 -12.06 -18.94
C ARG A 212 -9.94 -11.33 -19.96
N SER A 213 -9.83 -11.63 -21.25
CA SER A 213 -10.66 -11.03 -22.29
C SER A 213 -12.06 -11.66 -22.41
N LYS A 214 -12.75 -11.91 -21.28
CA LYS A 214 -14.21 -11.96 -21.34
C LYS A 214 -14.68 -10.52 -21.54
N PRO A 215 -15.54 -10.24 -22.54
CA PRO A 215 -16.07 -8.90 -22.73
C PRO A 215 -16.80 -8.50 -21.45
N LEU A 216 -16.25 -7.52 -20.73
CA LEU A 216 -16.86 -6.95 -19.53
C LEU A 216 -18.29 -6.53 -19.86
N GLY A 217 -19.21 -6.84 -18.94
CA GLY A 217 -20.60 -6.41 -19.05
C GLY A 217 -20.66 -4.90 -19.15
N PHE A 218 -21.71 -4.38 -19.79
CA PHE A 218 -21.86 -2.92 -19.94
C PHE A 218 -21.81 -2.19 -18.59
N LYS A 219 -22.46 -2.74 -17.57
CA LYS A 219 -22.45 -2.20 -16.21
C LYS A 219 -21.02 -2.11 -15.66
N GLU A 220 -20.25 -3.17 -15.81
CA GLU A 220 -18.84 -3.21 -15.39
C GLU A 220 -17.97 -2.20 -16.15
N LYS A 221 -18.28 -1.89 -17.42
CA LYS A 221 -17.56 -0.86 -18.17
C LYS A 221 -17.84 0.55 -17.66
N LEU A 222 -19.07 0.83 -17.23
CA LEU A 222 -19.43 2.11 -16.59
C LEU A 222 -18.83 2.21 -15.19
N ASP A 223 -18.96 1.16 -14.38
CA ASP A 223 -18.38 1.14 -13.03
C ASP A 223 -16.85 1.35 -13.09
N ARG A 224 -16.18 0.78 -14.10
CA ARG A 224 -14.74 0.98 -14.31
C ARG A 224 -14.40 2.39 -14.80
N LEU A 225 -15.28 3.04 -15.56
CA LEU A 225 -15.11 4.43 -15.97
C LEU A 225 -15.21 5.38 -14.77
N ASP A 226 -16.16 5.12 -13.87
CA ASP A 226 -16.34 5.86 -12.62
C ASP A 226 -15.10 5.73 -11.74
N GLU A 227 -14.58 4.50 -11.59
CA GLU A 227 -13.34 4.24 -10.86
C GLU A 227 -12.15 5.02 -11.46
N LEU A 228 -11.99 5.00 -12.79
CA LEU A 228 -10.91 5.74 -13.45
C LEU A 228 -11.03 7.27 -13.30
N LEU A 229 -12.26 7.79 -13.22
CA LEU A 229 -12.52 9.20 -12.97
C LEU A 229 -12.18 9.57 -11.51
N LEU A 230 -12.61 8.74 -10.55
CA LEU A 230 -12.30 8.91 -9.12
C LEU A 230 -10.80 8.82 -8.83
N GLU A 231 -10.10 7.92 -9.52
CA GLU A 231 -8.63 7.78 -9.44
C GLU A 231 -7.89 8.92 -10.15
N GLY A 232 -8.58 9.82 -10.87
CA GLY A 232 -7.98 10.91 -11.63
C GLY A 232 -7.16 10.47 -12.85
N LYS A 233 -7.31 9.21 -13.29
CA LYS A 233 -6.58 8.66 -14.45
C LYS A 233 -7.14 9.13 -15.79
N ILE A 234 -8.39 9.62 -15.80
CA ILE A 234 -9.03 10.21 -16.97
C ILE A 234 -9.66 11.56 -16.59
N SER A 235 -9.73 12.48 -17.54
CA SER A 235 -10.44 13.75 -17.36
C SER A 235 -11.95 13.58 -17.55
N GLU A 236 -12.75 14.46 -16.94
CA GLU A 236 -14.22 14.49 -17.08
C GLU A 236 -14.67 14.50 -18.55
N LYS A 237 -14.00 15.30 -19.40
CA LYS A 237 -14.27 15.34 -20.85
C LYS A 237 -14.01 14.00 -21.56
N THR A 238 -13.08 13.19 -21.04
CA THR A 238 -12.80 11.85 -21.55
C THR A 238 -13.84 10.86 -21.05
N TYR A 239 -14.24 10.99 -19.79
CA TYR A 239 -15.32 10.23 -19.19
C TYR A 239 -16.63 10.41 -19.95
N GLU A 240 -17.10 11.66 -20.13
CA GLU A 240 -18.37 11.96 -20.83
C GLU A 240 -18.41 11.34 -22.23
N ARG A 241 -17.32 11.46 -22.99
CA ARG A 241 -17.20 10.91 -24.34
C ARG A 241 -17.31 9.39 -24.35
N LEU A 242 -16.71 8.72 -23.37
CA LEU A 242 -16.74 7.26 -23.27
C LEU A 242 -18.08 6.76 -22.72
N ALA A 243 -18.66 7.45 -21.74
CA ALA A 243 -19.99 7.18 -21.22
C ALA A 243 -21.06 7.32 -22.32
N GLU A 244 -20.98 8.37 -23.14
CA GLU A 244 -21.87 8.56 -24.29
C GLU A 244 -21.68 7.46 -25.35
N LYS A 245 -20.42 7.08 -25.63
CA LYS A 245 -20.13 6.00 -26.57
C LYS A 245 -20.75 4.67 -26.11
N TYR A 246 -20.62 4.34 -24.83
CA TYR A 246 -21.16 3.10 -24.31
C TYR A 246 -22.69 3.15 -24.19
N SER A 247 -23.29 4.29 -23.84
CA SER A 247 -24.76 4.41 -23.79
C SER A 247 -25.42 4.35 -25.18
N ARG A 248 -24.72 4.78 -26.24
CA ARG A 248 -25.17 4.57 -27.63
C ARG A 248 -25.19 3.09 -28.02
N GLU A 249 -24.27 2.26 -27.52
CA GLU A 249 -24.27 0.81 -27.77
C GLU A 249 -25.49 0.09 -27.17
N LEU A 250 -26.21 0.70 -26.21
CA LEU A 250 -27.45 0.16 -25.62
C LEU A 250 -28.73 0.49 -26.37
N ARG A 251 -28.72 1.41 -27.33
CA ARG A 251 -29.95 1.74 -28.04
C ARG A 251 -30.39 0.50 -28.84
N PRO A 252 -31.60 -0.07 -28.57
CA PRO A 252 -32.05 -1.32 -29.18
C PRO A 252 -32.10 -1.26 -30.71
N GLU A 253 -32.26 -0.07 -31.29
CA GLU A 253 -32.20 0.16 -32.75
C GLU A 253 -30.85 -0.25 -33.37
N THR A 254 -29.75 -0.20 -32.60
CA THR A 254 -28.41 -0.57 -33.10
C THR A 254 -28.20 -2.09 -33.13
N ILE A 255 -28.98 -2.85 -32.34
CA ILE A 255 -28.89 -4.30 -32.24
C ILE A 255 -29.60 -4.96 -33.44
N GLU A 256 -30.77 -4.44 -33.85
CA GLU A 256 -31.47 -4.93 -35.05
C GLU A 256 -30.72 -4.65 -36.37
N LEU A 257 -29.96 -3.55 -36.44
CA LEU A 257 -29.14 -3.24 -37.63
C LEU A 257 -27.89 -4.11 -37.75
N LYS A 258 -27.29 -4.54 -36.63
CA LYS A 258 -26.12 -5.43 -36.64
C LYS A 258 -26.45 -6.90 -36.88
N GLU A 259 -27.66 -7.35 -36.54
CA GLU A 259 -28.10 -8.73 -36.80
C GLU A 259 -28.54 -8.95 -38.26
N ARG A 260 -28.82 -7.88 -39.01
CA ARG A 260 -29.27 -7.96 -40.42
C ARG A 260 -28.19 -7.78 -41.47
N GLU A 261 -26.94 -7.47 -41.10
CA GLU A 261 -25.84 -7.53 -42.06
C GLU A 261 -25.23 -8.93 -42.07
N PRO A 262 -25.48 -9.77 -43.11
CA PRO A 262 -24.68 -10.97 -43.29
C PRO A 262 -23.23 -10.54 -43.45
N ARG A 263 -22.39 -10.98 -42.51
CA ARG A 263 -20.93 -10.95 -42.62
C ARG A 263 -20.55 -11.46 -44.01
N LYS A 264 -20.30 -10.55 -44.96
CA LYS A 264 -19.59 -10.88 -46.19
C LYS A 264 -18.20 -11.27 -45.75
N THR A 265 -17.99 -12.58 -45.63
CA THR A 265 -16.68 -13.20 -45.54
C THR A 265 -15.90 -12.74 -46.78
N ALA A 266 -15.09 -11.71 -46.63
CA ALA A 266 -14.09 -11.34 -47.61
C ALA A 266 -13.09 -12.49 -47.68
N LYS A 267 -13.32 -13.43 -48.61
CA LYS A 267 -12.31 -14.37 -49.10
C LYS A 267 -11.10 -13.53 -49.50
N LYS A 268 -10.03 -13.60 -48.70
CA LYS A 268 -8.70 -13.15 -49.10
C LYS A 268 -8.36 -13.84 -50.41
N ALA A 269 -8.31 -13.06 -51.49
CA ALA A 269 -7.72 -13.50 -52.74
C ALA A 269 -6.24 -13.86 -52.48
N PRO A 270 -5.73 -14.97 -53.02
CA PRO A 270 -4.32 -15.31 -52.92
C PRO A 270 -3.51 -14.23 -53.65
N LYS A 271 -2.56 -13.64 -52.93
CA LYS A 271 -1.59 -12.70 -53.48
C LYS A 271 -0.69 -13.50 -54.43
N ASN A 272 -0.98 -13.39 -55.72
CA ASN A 272 -0.25 -14.08 -56.78
C ASN A 272 1.19 -13.55 -56.80
N ILE A 273 2.12 -14.45 -56.52
CA ILE A 273 3.56 -14.24 -56.63
C ILE A 273 3.87 -14.32 -58.12
N SER A 274 4.20 -13.17 -58.74
CA SER A 274 4.87 -13.19 -60.05
C SER A 274 6.36 -12.92 -59.84
N PRO A 275 7.23 -13.85 -60.27
CA PRO A 275 8.67 -13.64 -60.31
C PRO A 275 9.10 -13.04 -61.65
N LYS A 276 10.38 -12.66 -61.72
CA LYS A 276 11.18 -12.23 -62.88
C LYS A 276 11.14 -10.72 -63.16
N ALA A 277 12.23 -10.06 -63.57
CA ALA A 277 13.50 -10.55 -64.07
C ALA A 277 14.60 -9.52 -63.78
N ASP A 278 15.81 -10.01 -63.52
CA ASP A 278 17.05 -9.34 -63.93
C ASP A 278 16.94 -8.81 -65.36
N LEU A 279 17.58 -7.68 -65.65
CA LEU A 279 18.34 -7.45 -66.90
C LEU A 279 19.15 -6.13 -66.81
N LEU A 280 20.48 -6.32 -66.89
CA LEU A 280 21.48 -5.50 -67.59
C LEU A 280 21.83 -4.10 -67.03
N LYS A 281 23.03 -3.93 -66.45
CA LYS A 281 24.31 -3.54 -67.11
C LYS A 281 24.20 -2.20 -67.88
N ALA A 282 24.64 -1.09 -67.27
CA ALA A 282 25.97 -0.44 -67.44
C ALA A 282 26.01 0.57 -68.62
N PRO A 283 27.01 1.46 -68.81
CA PRO A 283 28.02 2.05 -67.91
C PRO A 283 28.10 3.61 -67.98
N ARG A 284 28.99 4.14 -67.15
CA ARG A 284 29.65 5.48 -67.10
C ARG A 284 29.81 6.27 -68.41
N LYS A 285 29.82 7.61 -68.27
CA LYS A 285 30.95 8.57 -68.48
C LYS A 285 30.42 9.97 -68.83
N PRO A 286 31.26 11.03 -68.85
CA PRO A 286 32.54 11.26 -68.19
C PRO A 286 32.43 12.27 -67.02
#